data_AF-A0A9W8CND7-F1
#
_entry.id   AF-A0A9W8CND7-F1
#
_cell.length_a   1.000
_cell.length_b   1.000
_cell.length_c   1.000
_cell.angle_alpha   90.00
_cell.angle_beta   90.00
_cell.angle_gamma   90.00
#
_symmetry.space_group_name_H-M   'P 1'
#
loop_
_entity.id
_entity.type
_entity.pdbx_description
1 polymer ?
#
loop_
_entity_poly.entity_id
_entity_poly.type
_entity_poly.pdbx_seq_one_letter_code
_entity_poly.pdbx_strand_id
1 'polypeptide(L)'
;ELAELEALKRADVESAGEAYSGFYAWDRSYYKRLLDQQEHKLDEAEIRQYFPLVQVTRGILDIFQAMLGLRVVQVDSPPVWHPDVTMYEVWEAAEKDVFVGHIYLDLFPRKGKYNHAAMGQLRSGYEREDGTREYPVAAMMANFPKPTLAVPSLLTHRNVVTLMHELGHVFHGLCAHTKWSSFHGTRVVADFIEAPSQMLENWAWEPEALRKFAVHHETGAPMPEDLVAKIAASKSKGLAGDILRKVFYGTYDLAIHNTVDGHIDVLQTYNDMQSNITMIGNGDAETCK
;
A
#
# COMPACT_ATOMS: atom_id res chain seq x y z
N GLU A 1 -13.87 12.96 14.84
CA GLU A 1 -13.86 11.62 14.24
C GLU A 1 -14.78 10.64 14.95
N LEU A 2 -14.42 10.02 16.09
CA LEU A 2 -15.26 8.96 16.67
C LEU A 2 -16.70 9.41 16.93
N ALA A 3 -16.90 10.59 17.53
CA ALA A 3 -18.23 11.16 17.73
C ALA A 3 -19.02 11.40 16.41
N GLU A 4 -18.33 11.70 15.30
CA GLU A 4 -18.96 11.85 13.98
C GLU A 4 -19.39 10.50 13.42
N LEU A 5 -18.54 9.48 13.58
CA LEU A 5 -18.87 8.10 13.19
C LEU A 5 -20.03 7.53 14.02
N GLU A 6 -20.06 7.80 15.32
CA GLU A 6 -21.18 7.43 16.20
C GLU A 6 -22.48 8.14 15.82
N ALA A 7 -22.41 9.43 15.48
CA ALA A 7 -23.57 10.19 15.03
C ALA A 7 -24.11 9.64 13.71
N LEU A 8 -23.23 9.27 12.77
CA LEU A 8 -23.63 8.61 11.52
C LEU A 8 -24.32 7.27 11.78
N LYS A 9 -23.73 6.42 12.63
CA LYS A 9 -24.34 5.14 13.01
C LYS A 9 -25.70 5.33 13.64
N ARG A 10 -25.82 6.28 14.57
CA ARG A 10 -27.09 6.59 15.23
C ARG A 10 -28.17 6.98 14.23
N ALA A 11 -27.86 7.88 13.31
CA ALA A 11 -28.80 8.30 12.28
C ALA A 11 -29.20 7.15 11.33
N ASP A 12 -28.25 6.30 10.94
CA ASP A 12 -28.50 5.14 10.05
C ASP A 12 -29.47 4.14 10.68
N VAL A 13 -29.19 3.69 11.92
CA VAL A 13 -30.06 2.73 12.62
C VAL A 13 -31.43 3.32 12.98
N GLU A 14 -31.50 4.59 13.37
CA GLU A 14 -32.77 5.27 13.64
C GLU A 14 -33.64 5.34 12.37
N SER A 15 -33.03 5.57 11.20
CA SER A 15 -33.75 5.58 9.92
C SER A 15 -34.26 4.19 9.50
N ALA A 16 -33.57 3.13 9.93
CA ALA A 16 -33.97 1.74 9.71
C ALA A 16 -35.00 1.23 10.76
N GLY A 17 -35.33 2.03 11.77
CA GLY A 17 -36.19 1.60 12.89
C GLY A 17 -35.50 0.65 13.87
N GLU A 18 -34.16 0.63 13.88
CA GLU A 18 -33.34 -0.18 14.77
C GLU A 18 -32.83 0.63 15.97
N ALA A 19 -32.59 -0.04 17.10
CA ALA A 19 -32.07 0.60 18.30
C ALA A 19 -30.54 0.75 18.24
N TYR A 20 -30.03 1.92 18.62
CA TYR A 20 -28.59 2.16 18.73
C TYR A 20 -27.96 1.31 19.85
N SER A 21 -27.03 0.42 19.48
CA SER A 21 -26.35 -0.48 20.42
C SER A 21 -24.93 -0.06 20.81
N GLY A 22 -24.43 1.09 20.33
CA GLY A 22 -23.03 1.50 20.50
C GLY A 22 -22.24 1.42 19.19
N PHE A 23 -20.95 1.72 19.22
CA PHE A 23 -20.06 1.69 18.07
C PHE A 23 -18.91 0.71 18.29
N TYR A 24 -18.77 -0.25 17.37
CA TYR A 24 -17.90 -1.40 17.54
C TYR A 24 -16.91 -1.55 16.39
N ALA A 25 -15.93 -2.43 16.55
CA ALA A 25 -14.83 -2.61 15.60
C ALA A 25 -15.30 -2.88 14.15
N TRP A 26 -16.40 -3.62 13.97
CA TRP A 26 -16.96 -3.92 12.65
C TRP A 26 -17.66 -2.73 11.99
N ASP A 27 -18.12 -1.75 12.76
CA ASP A 27 -18.79 -0.55 12.25
C ASP A 27 -17.80 0.41 11.58
N ARG A 28 -16.55 0.44 12.09
CA ARG A 28 -15.56 1.46 11.73
C ARG A 28 -15.34 1.63 10.24
N SER A 29 -15.11 0.54 9.51
CA SER A 29 -14.79 0.60 8.08
C SER A 29 -15.98 1.12 7.26
N TYR A 30 -17.21 0.75 7.66
CA TYR A 30 -18.42 1.15 6.96
C TYR A 30 -18.71 2.65 7.16
N TYR A 31 -18.75 3.12 8.41
CA TYR A 31 -19.07 4.52 8.69
C TYR A 31 -17.94 5.49 8.32
N LYS A 32 -16.67 5.05 8.33
CA LYS A 32 -15.57 5.86 7.78
C LYS A 32 -15.79 6.14 6.29
N ARG A 33 -16.13 5.12 5.50
CA ARG A 33 -16.45 5.29 4.08
C ARG A 33 -17.63 6.24 3.86
N LEU A 34 -18.68 6.15 4.68
CA LEU A 34 -19.82 7.06 4.59
C LEU A 34 -19.45 8.50 4.94
N LEU A 35 -18.66 8.70 6.00
CA LEU A 35 -18.17 10.02 6.39
C LEU A 35 -17.33 10.66 5.27
N ASP A 36 -16.41 9.88 4.69
CA ASP A 36 -15.57 10.34 3.58
C ASP A 36 -16.40 10.74 2.34
N GLN A 37 -17.46 9.98 2.04
CA GLN A 37 -18.42 10.31 0.96
C GLN A 37 -19.19 11.61 1.24
N GLN A 38 -19.64 11.84 2.48
CA GLN A 38 -20.40 13.03 2.86
C GLN A 38 -19.55 14.30 2.92
N GLU A 39 -18.39 14.24 3.57
CA GLU A 39 -17.55 15.43 3.80
C GLU A 39 -16.82 15.90 2.54
N HIS A 40 -16.34 14.97 1.73
CA HIS A 40 -15.45 15.31 0.62
C HIS A 40 -16.10 15.18 -0.76
N LYS A 41 -17.33 14.64 -0.83
CA LYS A 41 -17.98 14.26 -2.09
C LYS A 41 -17.03 13.44 -2.97
N LEU A 42 -16.20 12.60 -2.33
CA LEU A 42 -15.25 11.73 -3.01
C LEU A 42 -16.03 10.46 -3.40
N ASP A 43 -16.42 10.39 -4.67
CA ASP A 43 -16.91 9.15 -5.24
C ASP A 43 -15.70 8.30 -5.68
N GLU A 44 -15.39 7.25 -4.92
CA GLU A 44 -14.31 6.31 -5.27
C GLU A 44 -14.53 5.69 -6.66
N ALA A 45 -15.79 5.52 -7.09
CA ALA A 45 -16.13 4.99 -8.40
C ALA A 45 -15.84 5.97 -9.53
N GLU A 46 -15.94 7.28 -9.27
CA GLU A 46 -15.49 8.33 -10.19
C GLU A 46 -13.95 8.40 -10.20
N ILE A 47 -13.33 8.47 -9.02
CA ILE A 47 -11.88 8.63 -8.87
C ILE A 47 -11.10 7.51 -9.57
N ARG A 48 -11.53 6.24 -9.40
CA ARG A 48 -10.84 5.10 -10.01
C ARG A 48 -10.81 5.15 -11.54
N GLN A 49 -11.71 5.90 -12.19
CA GLN A 49 -11.73 6.05 -13.65
C GLN A 49 -10.49 6.77 -14.17
N TYR A 50 -9.80 7.51 -13.29
CA TYR A 50 -8.55 8.22 -13.57
C TYR A 50 -7.29 7.43 -13.22
N PHE A 51 -7.42 6.21 -12.69
CA PHE A 51 -6.27 5.38 -12.29
C PHE A 51 -6.23 4.05 -13.05
N PRO A 52 -6.17 4.06 -14.40
CA PRO A 52 -5.91 2.84 -15.14
C PRO A 52 -4.49 2.34 -14.82
N LEU A 53 -4.39 1.06 -14.45
CA LEU A 53 -3.19 0.44 -13.88
C LEU A 53 -1.94 0.68 -14.71
N VAL A 54 -2.02 0.56 -16.04
CA VAL A 54 -0.87 0.74 -16.94
C VAL A 54 -0.29 2.15 -16.82
N GLN A 55 -1.14 3.18 -16.80
CA GLN A 55 -0.72 4.58 -16.68
C GLN A 55 -0.19 4.88 -15.28
N VAL A 56 -0.84 4.34 -14.24
CA VAL A 56 -0.36 4.45 -12.86
C VAL A 56 1.03 3.84 -12.71
N THR A 57 1.21 2.59 -13.14
CA THR A 57 2.51 1.90 -13.06
C THR A 57 3.58 2.70 -13.81
N ARG A 58 3.29 3.15 -15.04
CA ARG A 58 4.23 3.96 -15.81
C ARG A 58 4.60 5.25 -15.10
N GLY A 59 3.62 6.04 -14.64
CA GLY A 59 3.94 7.32 -14.02
C GLY A 59 4.63 7.19 -12.65
N ILE A 60 4.34 6.14 -11.89
CA ILE A 60 5.11 5.82 -10.68
C ILE A 60 6.55 5.46 -11.05
N LEU A 61 6.78 4.60 -12.06
CA LEU A 61 8.12 4.30 -12.53
C LEU A 61 8.85 5.55 -13.06
N ASP A 62 8.16 6.46 -13.74
CA ASP A 62 8.72 7.75 -14.18
C ASP A 62 9.13 8.64 -13.01
N ILE A 63 8.37 8.62 -11.90
CA ILE A 63 8.76 9.30 -10.65
C ILE A 63 10.05 8.69 -10.09
N PHE A 64 10.15 7.37 -9.99
CA PHE A 64 11.36 6.70 -9.51
C PHE A 64 12.56 6.94 -10.43
N GLN A 65 12.38 6.87 -11.74
CA GLN A 65 13.42 7.17 -12.73
C GLN A 65 13.98 8.58 -12.54
N ALA A 66 13.12 9.58 -12.44
CA ALA A 66 13.52 10.97 -12.24
C ALA A 66 14.21 11.20 -10.89
N MET A 67 13.67 10.61 -9.81
CA MET A 67 14.16 10.79 -8.45
C MET A 67 15.52 10.10 -8.22
N LEU A 68 15.71 8.91 -8.80
CA LEU A 68 16.87 8.06 -8.56
C LEU A 68 17.92 8.11 -9.68
N GLY A 69 17.66 8.87 -10.76
CA GLY A 69 18.56 8.93 -11.91
C GLY A 69 18.65 7.59 -12.64
N LEU A 70 17.51 6.92 -12.83
CA LEU A 70 17.41 5.59 -13.42
C LEU A 70 16.66 5.62 -14.75
N ARG A 71 16.83 4.55 -15.53
CA ARG A 71 16.06 4.22 -16.73
C ARG A 71 15.50 2.81 -16.57
N VAL A 72 14.20 2.68 -16.69
CA VAL A 72 13.46 1.41 -16.54
C VAL A 72 12.93 1.02 -17.92
N VAL A 73 13.33 -0.15 -18.41
CA VAL A 73 12.96 -0.64 -19.74
C VAL A 73 12.20 -1.95 -19.59
N GLN A 74 11.00 -2.01 -20.13
CA GLN A 74 10.24 -3.25 -20.17
C GLN A 74 10.92 -4.24 -21.13
N VAL A 75 11.05 -5.49 -20.69
CA VAL A 75 11.59 -6.58 -21.50
C VAL A 75 10.46 -7.22 -22.28
N ASP A 76 10.64 -7.36 -23.60
CA ASP A 76 9.72 -8.09 -24.46
C ASP A 76 9.94 -9.60 -24.34
N SER A 77 8.86 -10.37 -24.20
CA SER A 77 8.87 -11.83 -24.05
C SER A 77 9.86 -12.37 -22.99
N PRO A 78 9.81 -11.88 -21.73
CA PRO A 78 10.72 -12.30 -20.68
C PRO A 78 10.44 -13.73 -20.19
N PRO A 79 11.43 -14.42 -19.60
CA PRO A 79 11.19 -15.68 -18.92
C PRO A 79 10.38 -15.43 -17.64
N VAL A 80 9.10 -15.79 -17.65
CA VAL A 80 8.15 -15.53 -16.55
C VAL A 80 7.42 -16.78 -16.09
N TRP A 81 7.01 -16.80 -14.83
CA TRP A 81 6.22 -17.90 -14.25
C TRP A 81 4.73 -17.84 -14.60
N HIS A 82 4.25 -16.73 -15.16
CA HIS A 82 2.86 -16.56 -15.55
C HIS A 82 2.73 -15.51 -16.67
N PRO A 83 1.82 -15.67 -17.66
CA PRO A 83 1.69 -14.74 -18.80
C PRO A 83 1.37 -13.30 -18.42
N ASP A 84 0.69 -13.11 -17.29
CA ASP A 84 0.35 -11.77 -16.77
C ASP A 84 1.53 -11.03 -16.11
N VAL A 85 2.69 -11.68 -15.96
CA VAL A 85 3.86 -11.08 -15.30
C VAL A 85 4.68 -10.32 -16.32
N THR A 86 5.01 -9.07 -16.00
CA THR A 86 5.93 -8.25 -16.79
C THR A 86 7.29 -8.16 -16.12
N MET A 87 8.35 -8.06 -16.91
CA MET A 87 9.73 -7.91 -16.44
C MET A 87 10.31 -6.59 -16.96
N TYR A 88 11.14 -5.95 -16.16
CA TYR A 88 11.85 -4.73 -16.50
C TYR A 88 13.33 -4.87 -16.17
N GLU A 89 14.17 -4.27 -17.00
CA GLU A 89 15.56 -3.98 -16.73
C GLU A 89 15.72 -2.55 -16.23
N VAL A 90 16.56 -2.38 -15.22
CA VAL A 90 16.87 -1.07 -14.65
C VAL A 90 18.32 -0.74 -14.91
N TRP A 91 18.56 0.49 -15.36
CA TRP A 91 19.85 1.02 -15.77
C TRP A 91 20.07 2.39 -15.13
N GLU A 92 21.30 2.83 -14.97
CA GLU A 92 21.57 4.24 -14.64
C GLU A 92 21.23 5.15 -15.83
N ALA A 93 20.75 6.36 -15.54
CA ALA A 93 20.37 7.34 -16.57
C ALA A 93 21.55 8.18 -17.06
N ALA A 94 22.48 8.53 -16.17
CA ALA A 94 23.62 9.40 -16.48
C ALA A 94 24.71 8.68 -17.28
N GLU A 95 24.92 7.40 -16.98
CA GLU A 95 25.91 6.56 -17.64
C GLU A 95 25.21 5.54 -18.52
N LYS A 96 25.50 5.56 -19.83
CA LYS A 96 25.03 4.51 -20.72
C LYS A 96 25.67 3.18 -20.29
N ASP A 97 24.85 2.14 -20.25
CA ASP A 97 25.26 0.74 -20.06
C ASP A 97 25.66 0.31 -18.63
N VAL A 98 25.41 1.13 -17.61
CA VAL A 98 25.50 0.66 -16.21
C VAL A 98 24.19 0.00 -15.80
N PHE A 99 24.19 -1.33 -15.78
CA PHE A 99 23.04 -2.15 -15.36
C PHE A 99 22.87 -2.09 -13.83
N VAL A 100 21.62 -2.05 -13.35
CA VAL A 100 21.29 -1.97 -11.91
C VAL A 100 20.63 -3.25 -11.43
N GLY A 101 19.70 -3.82 -12.20
CA GLY A 101 19.02 -5.05 -11.84
C GLY A 101 17.70 -5.27 -12.58
N HIS A 102 16.97 -6.31 -12.18
CA HIS A 102 15.70 -6.68 -12.79
C HIS A 102 14.53 -6.56 -11.81
N ILE A 103 13.37 -6.17 -12.34
CA ILE A 103 12.10 -6.13 -11.61
C ILE A 103 11.09 -7.01 -12.33
N TYR A 104 10.37 -7.85 -11.59
CA TYR A 104 9.14 -8.49 -12.05
C TYR A 104 7.94 -7.83 -11.39
N LEU A 105 6.88 -7.54 -12.15
CA LEU A 105 5.60 -7.08 -11.63
C LEU A 105 4.54 -8.16 -11.87
N ASP A 106 4.01 -8.72 -10.79
CA ASP A 106 2.94 -9.71 -10.78
C ASP A 106 1.71 -9.11 -10.08
N LEU A 107 0.85 -8.43 -10.85
CA LEU A 107 -0.10 -7.46 -10.30
C LEU A 107 -1.53 -7.97 -10.13
N PHE A 108 -1.85 -9.14 -10.67
CA PHE A 108 -3.23 -9.64 -10.72
C PHE A 108 -3.47 -10.88 -9.86
N PRO A 109 -4.69 -11.05 -9.31
CA PRO A 109 -5.05 -12.22 -8.53
C PRO A 109 -5.18 -13.47 -9.41
N ARG A 110 -4.81 -14.61 -8.84
CA ARG A 110 -5.07 -15.95 -9.39
C ARG A 110 -5.04 -16.99 -8.29
N LYS A 111 -5.70 -18.14 -8.52
CA LYS A 111 -5.71 -19.26 -7.58
C LYS A 111 -4.29 -19.69 -7.24
N GLY A 112 -4.00 -19.82 -5.93
CA GLY A 112 -2.70 -20.27 -5.42
C GLY A 112 -1.61 -19.20 -5.38
N LYS A 113 -1.88 -17.96 -5.82
CA LYS A 113 -0.96 -16.83 -5.64
C LYS A 113 -1.09 -16.24 -4.22
N TYR A 114 0.02 -15.72 -3.70
CA TYR A 114 0.04 -14.87 -2.51
C TYR A 114 -0.99 -13.74 -2.60
N ASN A 115 -1.78 -13.55 -1.55
CA ASN A 115 -3.00 -12.75 -1.54
C ASN A 115 -2.82 -11.30 -1.04
N HIS A 116 -1.63 -10.92 -0.57
CA HIS A 116 -1.32 -9.54 -0.19
C HIS A 116 -0.42 -8.86 -1.23
N ALA A 117 -0.24 -7.55 -1.09
CA ALA A 117 0.83 -6.84 -1.78
C ALA A 117 2.14 -7.07 -1.02
N ALA A 118 3.23 -7.32 -1.74
CA ALA A 118 4.56 -7.49 -1.15
C ALA A 118 5.65 -7.39 -2.21
N MET A 119 6.84 -6.99 -1.78
CA MET A 119 8.08 -7.17 -2.52
C MET A 119 8.82 -8.43 -2.03
N GLY A 120 9.23 -9.28 -2.98
CA GLY A 120 10.11 -10.42 -2.74
C GLY A 120 11.46 -10.26 -3.45
N GLN A 121 12.56 -10.34 -2.70
CA GLN A 121 13.90 -10.39 -3.27
C GLN A 121 14.17 -11.80 -3.82
N LEU A 122 14.23 -11.94 -5.16
CA LEU A 122 14.50 -13.22 -5.81
C LEU A 122 16.00 -13.53 -5.84
N ARG A 123 16.84 -12.50 -6.02
CA ARG A 123 18.30 -12.61 -5.99
C ARG A 123 18.91 -11.37 -5.37
N SER A 124 19.80 -11.54 -4.40
CA SER A 124 20.53 -10.43 -3.79
C SER A 124 21.66 -9.94 -4.70
N GLY A 125 21.93 -8.64 -4.71
CA GLY A 125 23.14 -8.07 -5.28
C GLY A 125 24.32 -8.10 -4.32
N TYR A 126 25.51 -8.43 -4.82
CA TYR A 126 26.73 -8.51 -4.02
C TYR A 126 27.98 -8.51 -4.91
N GLU A 127 29.16 -8.32 -4.32
CA GLU A 127 30.45 -8.44 -5.04
C GLU A 127 30.90 -9.91 -5.07
N ARG A 128 31.18 -10.43 -6.27
CA ARG A 128 31.73 -11.77 -6.49
C ARG A 128 33.22 -11.78 -6.17
N GLU A 129 33.79 -12.98 -5.98
CA GLU A 129 35.21 -13.16 -5.65
C GLU A 129 36.16 -12.62 -6.73
N ASP A 130 35.72 -12.63 -7.99
CA ASP A 130 36.46 -12.09 -9.13
C ASP A 130 36.36 -10.54 -9.26
N GLY A 131 35.69 -9.88 -8.31
CA GLY A 131 35.48 -8.43 -8.29
C GLY A 131 34.31 -7.96 -9.15
N THR A 132 33.60 -8.86 -9.83
CA THR A 132 32.41 -8.50 -10.61
C THR A 132 31.16 -8.38 -9.73
N ARG A 133 30.13 -7.70 -10.24
CA ARG A 133 28.87 -7.48 -9.52
C ARG A 133 27.86 -8.57 -9.87
N GLU A 134 27.26 -9.19 -8.85
CA GLU A 134 25.99 -9.87 -9.03
C GLU A 134 24.84 -8.87 -8.92
N TYR A 135 23.94 -8.87 -9.90
CA TYR A 135 22.85 -7.91 -9.96
C TYR A 135 21.57 -8.44 -9.30
N PRO A 136 20.91 -7.60 -8.49
CA PRO A 136 19.68 -8.00 -7.82
C PRO A 136 18.52 -8.25 -8.78
N VAL A 137 17.61 -9.11 -8.32
CA VAL A 137 16.33 -9.37 -8.96
C VAL A 137 15.26 -9.28 -7.88
N ALA A 138 14.27 -8.43 -8.09
CA ALA A 138 13.12 -8.26 -7.20
C ALA A 138 11.82 -8.58 -7.94
N ALA A 139 10.81 -9.04 -7.20
CA ALA A 139 9.46 -9.22 -7.70
C ALA A 139 8.48 -8.48 -6.80
N MET A 140 7.67 -7.60 -7.37
CA MET A 140 6.54 -6.99 -6.69
C MET A 140 5.28 -7.77 -7.04
N MET A 141 4.57 -8.20 -6.01
CA MET A 141 3.33 -8.95 -6.11
C MET A 141 2.20 -8.09 -5.57
N ALA A 142 1.07 -8.08 -6.27
CA ALA A 142 -0.17 -7.46 -5.81
C ALA A 142 -1.40 -8.21 -6.37
N ASN A 143 -2.59 -7.81 -5.95
CA ASN A 143 -3.85 -8.45 -6.35
C ASN A 143 -4.87 -7.39 -6.82
N PHE A 144 -4.46 -6.54 -7.75
CA PHE A 144 -5.31 -5.50 -8.32
C PHE A 144 -6.39 -6.09 -9.24
N PRO A 145 -7.53 -5.40 -9.43
CA PRO A 145 -8.61 -5.88 -10.28
C PRO A 145 -8.12 -6.25 -11.69
N LYS A 146 -8.44 -7.45 -12.18
CA LYS A 146 -8.12 -7.81 -13.56
C LYS A 146 -8.91 -6.95 -14.55
N PRO A 147 -8.32 -6.59 -15.71
CA PRO A 147 -9.09 -5.98 -16.78
C PRO A 147 -10.17 -6.94 -17.28
N THR A 148 -11.26 -6.39 -17.79
CA THR A 148 -12.30 -7.10 -18.52
C THR A 148 -12.25 -6.71 -20.00
N LEU A 149 -13.08 -7.32 -20.84
CA LEU A 149 -13.18 -6.93 -22.26
C LEU A 149 -13.66 -5.48 -22.44
N ALA A 150 -14.42 -4.94 -21.47
CA ALA A 150 -15.03 -3.62 -21.58
C ALA A 150 -14.29 -2.54 -20.78
N VAL A 151 -13.69 -2.90 -19.65
CA VAL A 151 -13.09 -1.96 -18.70
C VAL A 151 -11.66 -2.40 -18.37
N PRO A 152 -10.66 -1.50 -18.49
CA PRO A 152 -9.30 -1.80 -18.08
C PRO A 152 -9.20 -2.03 -16.56
N SER A 153 -8.03 -2.46 -16.09
CA SER A 153 -7.78 -2.54 -14.64
C SER A 153 -7.76 -1.13 -14.05
N LEU A 154 -8.81 -0.76 -13.32
CA LEU A 154 -8.93 0.53 -12.63
C LEU A 154 -8.58 0.37 -11.15
N LEU A 155 -7.67 1.20 -10.67
CA LEU A 155 -7.19 1.19 -9.29
C LEU A 155 -7.99 2.15 -8.41
N THR A 156 -8.22 1.77 -7.16
CA THR A 156 -8.56 2.76 -6.14
C THR A 156 -7.32 3.58 -5.78
N HIS A 157 -7.49 4.78 -5.20
CA HIS A 157 -6.36 5.56 -4.72
C HIS A 157 -5.51 4.79 -3.70
N ARG A 158 -6.16 4.00 -2.82
CA ARG A 158 -5.45 3.10 -1.91
C ARG A 158 -4.55 2.10 -2.64
N ASN A 159 -4.98 1.56 -3.79
CA ASN A 159 -4.13 0.68 -4.60
C ASN A 159 -2.93 1.43 -5.21
N VAL A 160 -3.09 2.70 -5.59
CA VAL A 160 -1.98 3.56 -6.02
C VAL A 160 -0.95 3.72 -4.90
N VAL A 161 -1.40 4.03 -3.67
CA VAL A 161 -0.53 4.13 -2.49
C VAL A 161 0.20 2.82 -2.24
N THR A 162 -0.50 1.68 -2.28
CA THR A 162 0.12 0.35 -2.14
C THR A 162 1.15 0.07 -3.23
N LEU A 163 0.87 0.41 -4.49
CA LEU A 163 1.84 0.21 -5.57
C LEU A 163 3.09 1.08 -5.37
N MET A 164 2.93 2.33 -4.94
CA MET A 164 4.03 3.23 -4.59
C MET A 164 4.89 2.65 -3.45
N HIS A 165 4.24 2.17 -2.39
CA HIS A 165 4.89 1.55 -1.23
C HIS A 165 5.77 0.36 -1.63
N GLU A 166 5.19 -0.61 -2.34
CA GLU A 166 5.93 -1.83 -2.72
C GLU A 166 7.04 -1.55 -3.73
N LEU A 167 6.83 -0.60 -4.66
CA LEU A 167 7.91 -0.15 -5.54
C LEU A 167 9.02 0.57 -4.76
N GLY A 168 8.71 1.22 -3.64
CA GLY A 168 9.71 1.74 -2.71
C GLY A 168 10.63 0.63 -2.18
N HIS A 169 10.07 -0.50 -1.76
CA HIS A 169 10.85 -1.68 -1.38
C HIS A 169 11.67 -2.24 -2.54
N VAL A 170 11.08 -2.32 -3.75
CA VAL A 170 11.80 -2.77 -4.95
C VAL A 170 13.03 -1.91 -5.21
N PHE A 171 12.89 -0.58 -5.23
CA PHE A 171 14.00 0.33 -5.50
C PHE A 171 15.01 0.40 -4.33
N HIS A 172 14.57 0.21 -3.09
CA HIS A 172 15.49 -0.01 -1.97
C HIS A 172 16.38 -1.25 -2.21
N GLY A 173 15.78 -2.36 -2.67
CA GLY A 173 16.51 -3.57 -3.07
C GLY A 173 17.50 -3.33 -4.21
N LEU A 174 17.05 -2.74 -5.31
CA LEU A 174 17.86 -2.55 -6.51
C LEU A 174 19.02 -1.56 -6.32
N CYS A 175 18.76 -0.44 -5.65
CA CYS A 175 19.77 0.60 -5.45
C CYS A 175 20.78 0.24 -4.35
N ALA A 176 20.59 -0.84 -3.60
CA ALA A 176 21.52 -1.27 -2.57
C ALA A 176 22.83 -1.80 -3.17
N HIS A 177 23.92 -1.05 -3.00
CA HIS A 177 25.25 -1.47 -3.42
C HIS A 177 26.07 -2.05 -2.25
N THR A 178 25.84 -3.33 -1.95
CA THR A 178 26.51 -4.04 -0.84
C THR A 178 27.58 -5.02 -1.32
N LYS A 179 28.62 -5.23 -0.51
CA LYS A 179 29.64 -6.25 -0.76
C LYS A 179 29.13 -7.68 -0.50
N TRP A 180 28.39 -7.87 0.58
CA TRP A 180 27.92 -9.18 1.03
C TRP A 180 26.42 -9.34 0.82
N SER A 181 25.98 -10.51 0.34
CA SER A 181 24.56 -10.80 0.09
C SER A 181 23.71 -10.76 1.38
N SER A 182 24.32 -11.03 2.53
CA SER A 182 23.67 -10.99 3.85
C SER A 182 23.19 -9.60 4.27
N PHE A 183 23.74 -8.54 3.67
CA PHE A 183 23.34 -7.15 3.96
C PHE A 183 22.57 -6.50 2.82
N HIS A 184 22.33 -7.23 1.72
CA HIS A 184 21.79 -6.65 0.52
C HIS A 184 20.31 -6.26 0.64
N GLY A 185 19.96 -5.13 0.02
CA GLY A 185 18.60 -4.69 -0.18
C GLY A 185 17.93 -4.33 1.14
N THR A 186 16.73 -4.85 1.35
CA THR A 186 15.90 -4.56 2.53
C THR A 186 16.34 -5.31 3.81
N ARG A 187 17.54 -5.91 3.83
CA ARG A 187 18.13 -6.57 5.02
C ARG A 187 18.71 -5.54 6.00
N VAL A 188 17.83 -4.68 6.49
CA VAL A 188 18.09 -3.63 7.49
C VAL A 188 17.42 -4.01 8.82
N VAL A 189 17.54 -3.15 9.83
CA VAL A 189 16.82 -3.33 11.10
C VAL A 189 15.30 -3.31 10.86
N ALA A 190 14.57 -4.18 11.56
CA ALA A 190 13.16 -4.46 11.27
C ALA A 190 12.24 -3.24 11.47
N ASP A 191 12.61 -2.33 12.36
CA ASP A 191 11.88 -1.08 12.63
C ASP A 191 12.18 0.03 11.60
N PHE A 192 13.18 -0.14 10.74
CA PHE A 192 13.54 0.82 9.69
C PHE A 192 13.11 0.39 8.29
N ILE A 193 12.85 -0.91 8.07
CA ILE A 193 12.57 -1.45 6.73
C ILE A 193 11.43 -0.72 6.02
N GLU A 194 10.40 -0.29 6.77
CA GLU A 194 9.23 0.42 6.24
C GLU A 194 9.43 1.93 6.10
N ALA A 195 10.48 2.52 6.68
CA ALA A 195 10.66 3.96 6.64
C ALA A 195 10.83 4.48 5.19
N PRO A 196 11.64 3.85 4.30
CA PRO A 196 11.75 4.27 2.90
C PRO A 196 10.44 4.14 2.12
N SER A 197 9.72 3.02 2.24
CA SER A 197 8.47 2.78 1.52
C SER A 197 7.36 3.74 1.97
N GLN A 198 7.21 3.96 3.28
CA GLN A 198 6.24 4.92 3.84
C GLN A 198 6.57 6.37 3.52
N MET A 199 7.87 6.73 3.44
CA MET A 199 8.27 8.04 2.93
C MET A 199 7.79 8.23 1.48
N LEU A 200 7.91 7.20 0.64
CA LEU A 200 7.54 7.28 -0.77
C LEU A 200 6.03 7.29 -1.01
N GLU A 201 5.23 6.71 -0.10
CA GLU A 201 3.76 6.83 -0.14
C GLU A 201 3.29 8.28 -0.26
N ASN A 202 4.05 9.25 0.27
CA ASN A 202 3.70 10.67 0.20
C ASN A 202 3.52 11.17 -1.24
N TRP A 203 4.26 10.64 -2.23
CA TRP A 203 4.09 11.02 -3.63
C TRP A 203 2.71 10.67 -4.19
N ALA A 204 2.04 9.64 -3.66
CA ALA A 204 0.67 9.32 -4.08
C ALA A 204 -0.37 10.36 -3.60
N TRP A 205 0.04 11.31 -2.75
CA TRP A 205 -0.80 12.38 -2.23
C TRP A 205 -0.41 13.77 -2.74
N GLU A 206 0.73 13.90 -3.42
CA GLU A 206 1.20 15.18 -3.96
C GLU A 206 0.48 15.50 -5.28
N PRO A 207 -0.19 16.67 -5.40
CA PRO A 207 -0.89 17.05 -6.62
C PRO A 207 -0.04 16.97 -7.89
N GLU A 208 1.23 17.40 -7.81
CA GLU A 208 2.15 17.36 -8.95
C GLU A 208 2.49 15.93 -9.41
N ALA A 209 2.58 14.99 -8.47
CA ALA A 209 2.83 13.59 -8.78
C ALA A 209 1.58 12.93 -9.35
N LEU A 210 0.40 13.17 -8.75
CA LEU A 210 -0.88 12.66 -9.24
C LEU A 210 -1.13 13.04 -10.71
N ARG A 211 -0.85 14.30 -11.09
CA ARG A 211 -1.00 14.77 -12.48
C ARG A 211 -0.19 13.99 -13.52
N LYS A 212 0.88 13.29 -13.11
CA LYS A 212 1.71 12.51 -14.03
C LYS A 212 1.03 11.22 -14.52
N PHE A 213 0.07 10.69 -13.77
CA PHE A 213 -0.56 9.41 -14.08
C PHE A 213 -2.08 9.37 -13.92
N ALA A 214 -2.69 10.37 -13.30
CA ALA A 214 -4.13 10.44 -13.10
C ALA A 214 -4.83 10.92 -14.37
N VAL A 215 -5.20 9.99 -15.25
CA VAL A 215 -5.87 10.25 -16.53
C VAL A 215 -7.07 9.33 -16.73
N HIS A 216 -8.16 9.89 -17.23
CA HIS A 216 -9.40 9.15 -17.44
C HIS A 216 -9.21 8.05 -18.48
N HIS A 217 -9.62 6.83 -18.15
CA HIS A 217 -9.34 5.65 -18.96
C HIS A 217 -9.97 5.67 -20.36
N GLU A 218 -11.16 6.26 -20.54
CA GLU A 218 -11.81 6.38 -21.86
C GLU A 218 -11.35 7.61 -22.66
N THR A 219 -11.32 8.79 -22.04
CA THR A 219 -11.11 10.06 -22.73
C THR A 219 -9.65 10.51 -22.78
N GLY A 220 -8.79 9.93 -21.92
CA GLY A 220 -7.41 10.38 -21.72
C GLY A 220 -7.27 11.74 -21.03
N ALA A 221 -8.39 12.35 -20.60
CA ALA A 221 -8.37 13.66 -19.95
C ALA A 221 -7.67 13.58 -18.58
N PRO A 222 -6.87 14.59 -18.18
CA PRO A 222 -6.30 14.64 -16.85
C PRO A 222 -7.40 14.74 -15.78
N MET A 223 -7.10 14.23 -14.58
CA MET A 223 -8.00 14.39 -13.44
C MET A 223 -8.26 15.88 -13.16
N PRO A 224 -9.54 16.29 -13.00
CA PRO A 224 -9.89 17.64 -12.58
C PRO A 224 -9.14 18.10 -11.32
N GLU A 225 -8.68 19.35 -11.31
CA GLU A 225 -7.91 19.91 -10.20
C GLU A 225 -8.66 19.89 -8.87
N ASP A 226 -9.99 20.00 -8.90
CA ASP A 226 -10.80 19.90 -7.68
C ASP A 226 -10.77 18.48 -7.10
N LEU A 227 -10.77 17.44 -7.93
CA LEU A 227 -10.63 16.05 -7.49
C LEU A 227 -9.22 15.79 -6.94
N VAL A 228 -8.17 16.29 -7.60
CA VAL A 228 -6.79 16.21 -7.11
C VAL A 228 -6.66 16.85 -5.73
N ALA A 229 -7.21 18.06 -5.55
CA ALA A 229 -7.18 18.76 -4.27
C ALA A 229 -7.96 18.01 -3.17
N LYS A 230 -9.11 17.43 -3.50
CA LYS A 230 -9.88 16.62 -2.54
C LYS A 230 -9.13 15.35 -2.11
N ILE A 231 -8.45 14.66 -3.04
CA ILE A 231 -7.60 13.50 -2.72
C ILE A 231 -6.44 13.91 -1.81
N ALA A 232 -5.73 14.99 -2.13
CA ALA A 232 -4.63 15.47 -1.30
C ALA A 232 -5.11 15.84 0.13
N ALA A 233 -6.28 16.50 0.24
CA ALA A 233 -6.86 16.89 1.51
C ALA A 233 -7.37 15.71 2.35
N SER A 234 -7.72 14.57 1.74
CA SER A 234 -8.23 13.41 2.49
C SER A 234 -7.14 12.62 3.22
N LYS A 235 -5.85 12.86 2.92
CA LYS A 235 -4.70 12.18 3.56
C LYS A 235 -4.71 12.22 5.09
N SER A 236 -5.05 13.37 5.67
CA SER A 236 -5.01 13.58 7.13
C SER A 236 -6.30 13.13 7.83
N LYS A 237 -7.34 12.76 7.06
CA LYS A 237 -8.68 12.47 7.59
C LYS A 237 -8.76 11.06 8.15
N GLY A 238 -9.09 11.00 9.44
CA GLY A 238 -9.14 9.77 10.21
C GLY A 238 -7.79 9.15 10.56
N LEU A 239 -6.71 9.91 10.34
CA LEU A 239 -5.36 9.50 10.68
C LEU A 239 -5.21 9.22 12.19
N ALA A 240 -5.91 9.96 13.05
CA ALA A 240 -5.88 9.75 14.49
C ALA A 240 -6.40 8.36 14.88
N GLY A 241 -7.57 7.95 14.37
CA GLY A 241 -8.10 6.61 14.61
C GLY A 241 -7.20 5.49 14.05
N ASP A 242 -6.56 5.72 12.91
CA ASP A 242 -5.60 4.78 12.32
C ASP A 242 -4.33 4.65 13.17
N ILE A 243 -3.80 5.76 13.68
CA ILE A 243 -2.65 5.78 14.59
C ILE A 243 -3.00 5.06 15.90
N LEU A 244 -4.15 5.36 16.51
CA LEU A 244 -4.57 4.68 17.75
C LEU A 244 -4.68 3.17 17.56
N ARG A 245 -5.17 2.70 16.40
CA ARG A 245 -5.19 1.26 16.08
C ARG A 245 -3.79 0.66 15.96
N LYS A 246 -2.82 1.39 15.37
CA LYS A 246 -1.42 0.95 15.29
C LYS A 246 -0.77 0.92 16.69
N VAL A 247 -1.01 1.94 17.51
CA VAL A 247 -0.56 2.00 18.91
C VAL A 247 -1.15 0.82 19.68
N PHE A 248 -2.44 0.52 19.50
CA PHE A 248 -3.08 -0.66 20.07
C PHE A 248 -2.34 -1.95 19.70
N TYR A 249 -2.14 -2.23 18.41
CA TYR A 249 -1.45 -3.45 17.99
C TYR A 249 -0.03 -3.55 18.55
N GLY A 250 0.75 -2.47 18.50
CA GLY A 250 2.11 -2.45 19.04
C GLY A 250 2.15 -2.62 20.56
N THR A 251 1.22 -2.00 21.28
CA THR A 251 1.17 -2.11 22.75
C THR A 251 0.69 -3.50 23.17
N TYR A 252 -0.30 -4.06 22.46
CA TYR A 252 -0.79 -5.41 22.70
C TYR A 252 0.31 -6.45 22.48
N ASP A 253 1.06 -6.34 21.38
CA ASP A 253 2.20 -7.20 21.09
C ASP A 253 3.26 -7.15 22.20
N LEU A 254 3.62 -5.95 22.66
CA LEU A 254 4.53 -5.79 23.80
C LEU A 254 3.98 -6.41 25.09
N ALA A 255 2.68 -6.25 25.36
CA ALA A 255 2.05 -6.76 26.56
C ALA A 255 2.08 -8.30 26.63
N ILE A 256 1.77 -8.98 25.53
CA ILE A 256 1.74 -10.45 25.51
C ILE A 256 3.15 -11.08 25.52
N HIS A 257 4.16 -10.36 25.02
CA HIS A 257 5.55 -10.84 24.97
C HIS A 257 6.42 -10.39 26.17
N ASN A 258 5.88 -9.58 27.08
CA ASN A 258 6.60 -9.05 28.26
C ASN A 258 5.95 -9.49 29.58
N THR A 259 5.51 -10.75 29.66
CA THR A 259 4.86 -11.30 30.85
C THR A 259 5.88 -11.94 31.78
N VAL A 260 5.86 -11.57 33.07
CA VAL A 260 6.85 -12.04 34.07
C VAL A 260 6.68 -13.52 34.38
N ASP A 261 5.43 -13.99 34.45
CA ASP A 261 5.09 -15.36 34.86
C ASP A 261 4.61 -16.25 33.69
N GLY A 262 4.71 -15.76 32.44
CA GLY A 262 4.28 -16.49 31.23
C GLY A 262 2.77 -16.73 31.10
N HIS A 263 1.96 -16.18 32.00
CA HIS A 263 0.50 -16.31 32.01
C HIS A 263 -0.15 -14.96 31.73
N ILE A 264 -0.86 -14.88 30.61
CA ILE A 264 -1.71 -13.74 30.24
C ILE A 264 -2.97 -14.25 29.55
N ASP A 265 -4.11 -13.65 29.89
CA ASP A 265 -5.33 -13.87 29.12
C ASP A 265 -5.26 -13.02 27.85
N VAL A 266 -4.86 -13.66 26.75
CA VAL A 266 -4.65 -12.99 25.46
C VAL A 266 -5.92 -12.33 24.91
N LEU A 267 -7.09 -12.90 25.19
CA LEU A 267 -8.37 -12.41 24.67
C LEU A 267 -8.87 -11.23 25.50
N GLN A 268 -8.86 -11.37 26.83
CA GLN A 268 -9.22 -10.29 27.74
C GLN A 268 -8.30 -9.08 27.54
N THR A 269 -6.99 -9.32 27.45
CA THR A 269 -5.98 -8.28 27.19
C THR A 269 -6.24 -7.57 25.87
N TYR A 270 -6.57 -8.31 24.80
CA TYR A 270 -6.90 -7.73 23.50
C TYR A 270 -8.11 -6.80 23.60
N ASN A 271 -9.21 -7.28 24.19
CA ASN A 271 -10.46 -6.54 24.32
C ASN A 271 -10.31 -5.28 25.19
N ASP A 272 -9.64 -5.40 26.33
CA ASP A 272 -9.40 -4.28 27.24
C ASP A 272 -8.53 -3.22 26.58
N MET A 273 -7.42 -3.62 25.95
CA MET A 273 -6.51 -2.68 25.31
C MET A 273 -7.14 -2.03 24.08
N GLN A 274 -7.92 -2.76 23.29
CA GLN A 274 -8.61 -2.17 22.14
C GLN A 274 -9.59 -1.09 22.60
N SER A 275 -10.43 -1.40 23.60
CA SER A 275 -11.39 -0.44 24.15
C SER A 275 -10.68 0.78 24.75
N ASN A 276 -9.65 0.56 25.57
CA ASN A 276 -8.93 1.64 26.25
C ASN A 276 -8.12 2.54 25.31
N ILE A 277 -7.48 1.99 24.28
CA ILE A 277 -6.60 2.74 23.37
C ILE A 277 -7.40 3.35 22.22
N THR A 278 -8.31 2.58 21.61
CA THR A 278 -9.04 3.02 20.42
C THR A 278 -10.39 3.65 20.72
N MET A 279 -10.87 3.55 21.96
CA MET A 279 -12.22 3.94 22.40
C MET A 279 -13.34 3.16 21.67
N ILE A 280 -13.00 2.04 21.01
CA ILE A 280 -13.92 1.19 20.26
C ILE A 280 -13.85 -0.24 20.80
N GLY A 281 -14.98 -0.72 21.34
CA GLY A 281 -15.10 -2.09 21.85
C GLY A 281 -15.32 -3.15 20.76
N ASN A 282 -15.17 -4.42 21.14
CA ASN A 282 -15.48 -5.58 20.29
C ASN A 282 -16.90 -6.13 20.52
N GLY A 283 -17.77 -5.42 21.24
CA GLY A 283 -19.08 -5.96 21.62
C GLY A 283 -18.94 -7.07 22.67
N ASP A 284 -19.72 -8.15 22.53
CA ASP A 284 -19.64 -9.30 23.42
C ASP A 284 -18.37 -10.12 23.15
N ALA A 285 -17.73 -10.64 24.21
CA ALA A 285 -16.39 -11.23 24.20
C ALA A 285 -16.13 -12.38 23.21
N GLU A 286 -17.16 -12.92 22.55
CA GLU A 286 -17.06 -14.03 21.59
C GLU A 286 -16.86 -13.60 20.12
N THR A 287 -16.88 -12.30 19.81
CA THR A 287 -16.76 -11.79 18.43
C THR A 287 -15.37 -11.95 17.80
N CYS A 288 -14.37 -12.42 18.56
CA CYS A 288 -13.02 -12.74 18.10
C CYS A 288 -12.74 -14.26 17.98
N LYS A 289 -13.78 -15.10 17.77
CA LYS A 289 -13.60 -16.52 17.39
C LYS A 289 -13.46 -16.70 15.88
#